data_AF-A0A257XH98-F1
#
_entry.id   AF-A0A257XH98-F1
#
_cell.length_a   1.000
_cell.length_b   1.000
_cell.length_c   1.000
_cell.angle_alpha   90.00
_cell.angle_beta   90.00
_cell.angle_gamma   90.00
#
_symmetry.space_group_name_H-M   'P 1'
#
loop_
_entity.id
_entity.type
_entity.pdbx_description
1 polymer ?
#
loop_
_entity_poly.entity_id
_entity_poly.type
_entity_poly.pdbx_seq_one_letter_code
_entity_poly.pdbx_strand_id
1 'polypeptide(L)' 'WNGLQRWLRSDTDADALRHMVGALGGHATLFRGGRTVDRALGVFEPLKPEVMAVSQRLKQAFDPSGVFSPGRLYPEL' A
#
# COMPACT_ATOMS: atom_id res chain seq x y z
N TRP A 1 3.77 -8.03 17.75
CA TRP A 1 2.94 -9.13 18.27
C TRP A 1 2.52 -8.74 19.68
N ASN A 2 1.52 -7.86 19.86
CA ASN A 2 0.13 -8.22 20.18
C ASN A 2 -0.84 -7.11 19.70
N GLY A 3 -0.53 -6.46 18.58
CA GLY A 3 -1.17 -5.22 18.10
C GLY A 3 -2.41 -5.41 17.23
N LEU A 4 -3.35 -6.27 17.64
CA LEU A 4 -4.71 -6.38 17.08
C LEU A 4 -4.82 -6.43 15.54
N GLN A 5 -3.82 -6.97 14.84
CA GLN A 5 -3.92 -7.16 13.40
C GLN A 5 -5.01 -8.19 13.12
N ARG A 6 -6.04 -7.77 12.38
CA ARG A 6 -7.16 -8.63 11.98
C ARG A 6 -6.92 -9.15 10.58
N TRP A 7 -7.05 -10.47 10.42
CA TRP A 7 -6.98 -11.12 9.12
C TRP A 7 -8.39 -11.29 8.58
N LEU A 8 -8.60 -10.86 7.35
CA LEU A 8 -9.87 -11.01 6.65
C LEU A 8 -9.60 -11.64 5.29
N ARG A 9 -10.31 -12.73 5.00
CA ARG A 9 -10.46 -13.25 3.64
C ARG A 9 -11.80 -12.76 3.13
N SER A 10 -11.81 -12.08 2.00
CA SER A 10 -13.03 -11.56 1.36
C SER A 10 -12.85 -11.51 -0.14
N ASP A 11 -13.98 -11.59 -0.86
CA ASP A 11 -14.07 -11.30 -2.30
C ASP A 11 -14.55 -9.87 -2.56
N THR A 12 -14.69 -9.04 -1.51
CA THR A 12 -14.99 -7.61 -1.62
C THR A 12 -13.91 -6.90 -2.43
N ASP A 13 -14.34 -5.97 -3.29
CA ASP A 13 -13.43 -5.07 -3.99
C ASP A 13 -12.47 -4.36 -3.01
N ALA A 14 -11.19 -4.29 -3.39
CA ALA A 14 -10.13 -3.80 -2.52
C ALA A 14 -10.29 -2.31 -2.20
N ASP A 15 -10.76 -1.50 -3.15
CA ASP A 15 -10.92 -0.07 -2.95
C ASP A 15 -12.14 0.23 -2.07
N ALA A 16 -13.23 -0.51 -2.26
CA ALA A 16 -14.37 -0.45 -1.36
C ALA A 16 -13.98 -0.83 0.09
N LEU A 17 -13.19 -1.89 0.26
CA LEU A 17 -12.72 -2.33 1.57
C LEU A 17 -11.81 -1.29 2.24
N ARG A 18 -10.85 -0.74 1.48
CA ARG A 18 -9.96 0.33 1.95
C ARG A 18 -10.73 1.59 2.32
N HIS A 19 -11.71 2.00 1.51
CA HIS A 19 -12.57 3.14 1.83
C HIS A 19 -13.31 2.95 3.16
N MET A 20 -13.92 1.78 3.38
CA MET A 20 -14.62 1.47 4.63
C MET A 20 -13.68 1.48 5.85
N VAL A 21 -12.51 0.86 5.70
CA VAL A 21 -11.52 0.78 6.79
C VAL A 21 -10.91 2.15 7.09
N GLY A 22 -10.63 2.95 6.07
CA GLY A 22 -10.14 4.32 6.19
C GLY A 22 -11.14 5.25 6.86
N ALA A 23 -12.44 5.09 6.61
CA ALA A 23 -13.50 5.83 7.32
C ALA A 23 -13.53 5.55 8.83
N LEU A 24 -13.01 4.39 9.26
CA LEU A 24 -12.86 4.00 10.67
C LEU A 24 -11.47 4.34 11.24
N GLY A 25 -10.62 5.02 10.47
CA GLY A 25 -9.25 5.39 10.86
C GLY A 25 -8.25 4.22 10.81
N GLY A 26 -8.57 3.14 10.11
CA GLY A 26 -7.69 1.98 9.92
C GLY A 26 -7.01 1.94 8.54
N HIS A 27 -6.30 0.85 8.28
CA HIS A 27 -5.73 0.52 6.98
C HIS A 27 -5.88 -0.97 6.65
N ALA A 28 -6.03 -1.28 5.36
CA ALA A 28 -6.09 -2.64 4.84
C ALA A 28 -4.97 -2.88 3.82
N THR A 29 -4.11 -3.84 4.14
CA THR A 29 -3.00 -4.29 3.30
C THR A 29 -3.28 -5.69 2.79
N LEU A 30 -3.15 -5.89 1.48
CA LEU A 30 -3.26 -7.19 0.85
C LEU A 30 -2.10 -8.09 1.30
N PHE A 31 -2.42 -9.27 1.81
CA PHE A 31 -1.39 -10.24 2.20
C PHE A 31 -1.18 -11.35 1.18
N ARG A 32 -2.24 -11.76 0.50
CA ARG A 32 -2.21 -12.87 -0.47
C ARG A 32 -3.38 -12.77 -1.44
N GLY A 33 -3.17 -12.10 -2.58
CA GLY A 33 -4.08 -12.13 -3.73
C GLY A 33 -3.55 -12.98 -4.90
N GLY A 34 -2.23 -13.18 -4.95
CA GLY A 34 -1.54 -13.85 -6.05
C GLY A 34 -0.90 -12.81 -6.97
N ARG A 35 0.22 -13.15 -7.63
CA ARG A 35 1.14 -12.17 -8.23
C ARG A 35 0.50 -11.21 -9.25
N THR A 36 -0.48 -11.67 -9.99
CA THR A 36 -1.26 -10.84 -10.95
C THR A 36 -2.18 -9.87 -10.23
N VAL A 37 -2.89 -10.34 -9.20
CA VAL A 37 -3.80 -9.54 -8.37
C VAL A 37 -3.01 -8.51 -7.56
N ASP A 38 -1.90 -8.91 -6.94
CA ASP A 38 -1.07 -8.04 -6.11
C ASP A 38 -0.53 -6.83 -6.90
N ARG A 39 -0.17 -7.04 -8.19
CA ARG A 39 0.29 -5.96 -9.08
C ARG A 39 -0.84 -5.05 -9.54
N ALA A 40 -2.03 -5.60 -9.78
CA ALA A 40 -3.18 -4.84 -10.28
C ALA A 40 -3.81 -3.97 -9.18
N LEU A 41 -3.94 -4.50 -7.97
CA LEU A 41 -4.65 -3.84 -6.86
C LEU A 41 -3.74 -3.03 -5.93
N GLY A 42 -2.43 -3.24 -6.02
CA GLY A 42 -1.47 -2.73 -5.04
C GLY A 42 -1.58 -3.46 -3.69
N VAL A 43 -0.43 -3.66 -3.06
CA VAL A 43 -0.35 -4.37 -1.77
C VAL A 43 -0.80 -3.50 -0.61
N PHE A 44 -0.38 -2.22 -0.58
CA PHE A 44 -0.61 -1.32 0.53
C PHE A 44 -1.86 -0.45 0.32
N GLU A 45 -2.40 0.05 1.42
CA GLU A 45 -3.34 1.17 1.39
C GLU A 45 -2.70 2.36 0.66
N PRO A 46 -3.38 3.00 -0.31
CA PRO A 46 -2.87 4.22 -0.94
C PRO A 46 -2.49 5.28 0.09
N LEU A 47 -1.32 5.88 -0.08
CA LEU A 47 -0.90 6.99 0.76
C LEU A 47 -1.75 8.23 0.44
N LYS A 48 -1.97 9.05 1.47
CA LYS A 48 -2.47 10.40 1.24
C LYS A 48 -1.48 11.18 0.35
N PRO A 49 -1.97 12.07 -0.53
CA PRO A 49 -1.10 12.78 -1.47
C PRO A 49 0.09 13.49 -0.82
N GLU A 50 -0.12 14.10 0.35
CA GLU A 50 0.92 14.79 1.10
C GLU A 50 2.02 13.84 1.61
N VAL A 51 1.64 12.62 2.02
CA VAL A 51 2.60 11.61 2.48
C VAL A 51 3.37 11.06 1.28
N MET A 52 2.69 10.80 0.17
CA MET A 52 3.34 10.37 -1.08
C MET A 52 4.41 11.37 -1.54
N ALA A 53 4.10 12.66 -1.53
CA ALA A 53 5.05 13.71 -1.91
C ALA A 53 6.31 13.71 -1.03
N VAL A 54 6.17 13.47 0.28
CA VAL A 54 7.31 13.32 1.19
C VAL A 54 8.08 12.05 0.89
N SER A 55 7.40 10.92 0.67
CA SER A 55 8.03 9.63 0.34
C SER A 55 8.84 9.70 -0.96
N GLN A 56 8.35 10.39 -1.99
CA GLN A 56 9.09 10.61 -3.24
C GLN A 56 10.36 11.43 -3.01
N ARG A 57 10.29 12.53 -2.25
CA ARG A 57 11.48 13.34 -1.92
C ARG A 57 12.51 12.55 -1.12
N LEU A 58 12.06 11.74 -0.17
CA LEU A 58 12.93 10.85 0.58
C LEU A 58 13.59 9.83 -0.36
N LYS A 59 12.82 9.15 -1.20
CA LYS A 59 13.38 8.17 -2.15
C LYS A 59 14.39 8.83 -3.09
N GLN A 60 14.11 10.02 -3.62
CA GLN A 60 15.04 10.74 -4.48
C GLN A 60 16.35 11.13 -3.75
N ALA A 61 16.27 11.50 -2.47
CA ALA A 61 17.44 11.87 -1.68
C ALA A 61 18.33 10.67 -1.35
N PHE A 62 17.73 9.50 -1.08
CA PHE A 62 18.45 8.28 -0.68
C PHE A 62 18.81 7.35 -1.84
N ASP A 63 18.07 7.42 -2.95
CA ASP A 63 18.25 6.59 -4.14
C ASP A 63 18.04 7.41 -5.42
N PRO A 64 18.91 8.39 -5.72
CA PRO A 64 18.78 9.24 -6.90
C PRO A 64 18.90 8.47 -8.22
N SER A 65 19.46 7.26 -8.18
CA SER A 65 19.60 6.37 -9.33
C SER A 65 18.48 5.34 -9.45
N GLY A 66 17.55 5.28 -8.50
CA GLY A 66 16.38 4.38 -8.53
C GLY A 66 16.73 2.88 -8.49
N VAL A 67 17.87 2.50 -7.91
CA VAL A 67 18.36 1.11 -7.90
C VAL A 67 17.62 0.26 -6.86
N PHE A 68 17.13 0.87 -5.79
CA PHE A 68 16.48 0.17 -4.70
C PHE A 68 14.99 0.01 -4.94
N SER A 69 14.55 -1.25 -4.96
CA SER A 69 13.13 -1.61 -4.97
C SER A 69 12.31 -1.06 -6.15
N PRO A 70 12.81 -1.09 -7.41
CA PRO A 70 12.07 -0.52 -8.53
C PRO A 70 10.70 -1.20 -8.68
N GLY A 71 9.65 -0.39 -8.74
CA GLY A 71 8.26 -0.85 -8.88
C GLY A 71 7.72 -1.66 -7.69
N ARG A 72 8.33 -1.55 -6.50
CA ARG A 72 7.80 -2.14 -5.25
C ARG A 72 7.21 -1.06 -4.34
N LEU A 73 6.43 -1.50 -3.36
CA LEU A 73 5.70 -0.66 -2.39
C LEU A 73 4.56 0.12 -3.06
N TYR A 74 4.88 1.21 -3.74
CA TYR A 74 3.93 2.07 -4.43
C TYR A 74 4.42 2.33 -5.85
N PRO A 75 3.58 2.17 -6.88
CA PRO A 75 3.96 2.42 -8.28
C PRO A 75 4.46 3.84 -8.54
N GLU A 76 4.04 4.80 -7.73
CA GLU A 76 4.38 6.23 -7.83
C GLU A 76 5.73 6.59 -7.18
N LEU A 77 6.42 5.62 -6.57
CA LEU A 77 7.76 5.77 -5.98
C LEU A 77 8.86 5.32 -6.92
#